data_AF-A0A2K5PIN7-F1
#
_entry.id   AF-A0A2K5PIN7-F1
#
_cell.length_a   1.000
_cell.length_b   1.000
_cell.length_c   1.000
_cell.angle_alpha   90.00
_cell.angle_beta   90.00
_cell.angle_gamma   90.00
#
_symmetry.space_group_name_H-M   'P 1'
#
loop_
_entity.id
_entity.type
_entity.pdbx_description
1 polymer ?
#
loop_
_entity_poly.entity_id
_entity_poly.type
_entity_poly.pdbx_seq_one_letter_code
_entity_poly.pdbx_strand_id
1 'polypeptide(L)'
;MYSINQSTDLREAAAIEAKRNREKERQNRFFNVRHRVMGVDVQALNSQVAERKRREAAEKSKEAAYDALSDQLRLAMDAQATHLARLKESCRVAMMCAMANANKAQAAAQSGRQRCERQREQKANLAEIKNQSTSDLLTENPQVAQHRTAPHRVLPYCWKGMTPEQRAAIRKEQEVQRFEKEAQRQAEKALDTEWKSQTMSTAQAMLELEEQERELCAQFQRGLGSFNQQLAQEQKAQ
;
A
#
# COMPACT_ATOMS: atom_id res chain seq x y z
N MET A 1 22.40 93.72 -112.76
CA MET A 1 21.22 94.55 -112.50
C MET A 1 20.45 93.94 -111.34
N TYR A 2 20.16 94.75 -110.32
CA TYR A 2 19.46 94.37 -109.10
C TYR A 2 18.01 93.94 -109.39
N SER A 3 17.53 92.86 -108.76
CA SER A 3 16.09 92.60 -108.59
C SER A 3 15.85 92.32 -107.12
N ILE A 4 15.47 93.37 -106.40
CA ILE A 4 15.26 93.45 -104.95
C ILE A 4 13.79 93.13 -104.64
N ASN A 5 13.57 92.19 -103.74
CA ASN A 5 12.42 92.00 -102.82
C ASN A 5 10.98 92.08 -103.38
N GLN A 6 10.33 90.92 -103.54
CA GLN A 6 8.86 90.80 -103.64
C GLN A 6 8.24 89.78 -102.67
N SER A 7 9.02 89.02 -101.89
CA SER A 7 8.52 87.95 -101.00
C SER A 7 8.25 88.38 -99.55
N THR A 8 8.71 89.56 -99.13
CA THR A 8 8.38 90.15 -97.81
C THR A 8 6.94 90.67 -97.75
N ASP A 9 6.39 91.10 -98.88
CA ASP A 9 5.12 91.82 -98.97
C ASP A 9 3.89 90.92 -98.69
N LEU A 10 3.92 89.63 -99.05
CA LEU A 10 2.79 88.70 -98.79
C LEU A 10 2.69 88.28 -97.31
N ARG A 11 3.83 88.11 -96.63
CA ARG A 11 3.87 87.78 -95.20
C ARG A 11 3.52 89.00 -94.36
N GLU A 12 3.96 90.17 -94.78
CA GLU A 12 3.57 91.46 -94.20
C GLU A 12 2.08 91.74 -94.44
N ALA A 13 1.55 91.49 -95.63
CA ALA A 13 0.12 91.59 -95.93
C ALA A 13 -0.74 90.63 -95.09
N ALA A 14 -0.34 89.37 -94.94
CA ALA A 14 -1.04 88.40 -94.08
C ALA A 14 -0.96 88.79 -92.59
N ALA A 15 0.16 89.36 -92.14
CA ALA A 15 0.30 89.89 -90.78
C ALA A 15 -0.56 91.14 -90.55
N ILE A 16 -0.63 92.05 -91.54
CA ILE A 16 -1.51 93.23 -91.54
C ILE A 16 -2.97 92.81 -91.55
N GLU A 17 -3.34 91.81 -92.34
CA GLU A 17 -4.70 91.27 -92.41
C GLU A 17 -5.08 90.54 -91.12
N ALA A 18 -4.19 89.73 -90.54
CA ALA A 18 -4.41 89.11 -89.24
C ALA A 18 -4.54 90.16 -88.13
N LYS A 19 -3.74 91.24 -88.19
CA LYS A 19 -3.86 92.38 -87.26
C LYS A 19 -5.19 93.11 -87.44
N ARG A 20 -5.60 93.35 -88.69
CA ARG A 20 -6.90 93.96 -89.04
C ARG A 20 -8.08 93.07 -88.61
N ASN A 21 -7.96 91.76 -88.72
CA ASN A 21 -8.99 90.80 -88.29
C ASN A 21 -9.06 90.72 -86.76
N ARG A 22 -7.93 90.70 -86.04
CA ARG A 22 -7.92 90.83 -84.57
C ARG A 22 -8.51 92.17 -84.11
N GLU A 23 -8.22 93.26 -84.83
CA GLU A 23 -8.78 94.58 -84.57
C GLU A 23 -10.30 94.59 -84.77
N LYS A 24 -10.80 93.99 -85.86
CA LYS A 24 -12.25 93.81 -86.12
C LYS A 24 -12.91 92.94 -85.05
N GLU A 25 -12.30 91.84 -84.65
CA GLU A 25 -12.79 91.01 -83.56
C GLU A 25 -12.83 91.76 -82.23
N ARG A 26 -11.82 92.59 -81.94
CA ARG A 26 -11.79 93.44 -80.75
C ARG A 26 -12.90 94.50 -80.80
N GLN A 27 -13.07 95.16 -81.95
CA GLN A 27 -14.15 96.13 -82.16
C GLN A 27 -15.52 95.47 -82.00
N ASN A 28 -15.73 94.29 -82.59
CA ASN A 28 -16.96 93.52 -82.43
C ASN A 28 -17.25 93.16 -80.96
N ARG A 29 -16.22 92.92 -80.14
CA ARG A 29 -16.38 92.70 -78.69
C ARG A 29 -16.64 93.99 -77.92
N PHE A 30 -16.00 95.10 -78.30
CA PHE A 30 -16.06 96.38 -77.58
C PHE A 30 -17.35 97.17 -77.88
N PHE A 31 -17.82 97.13 -79.12
CA PHE A 31 -19.03 97.84 -79.56
C PHE A 31 -20.33 97.05 -79.31
N ASN A 32 -20.26 95.73 -79.10
CA ASN A 32 -21.44 94.93 -78.75
C ASN A 32 -21.75 95.06 -77.24
N VAL A 33 -22.76 95.86 -76.92
CA VAL A 33 -23.20 96.16 -75.54
C VAL A 33 -23.47 94.88 -74.72
N ARG A 34 -24.06 93.84 -75.32
CA ARG A 34 -24.38 92.58 -74.62
C ARG A 34 -23.13 91.79 -74.23
N HIS A 35 -22.12 91.75 -75.10
CA HIS A 35 -20.83 91.11 -74.81
C HIS A 35 -19.98 91.94 -73.83
N ARG A 36 -20.15 93.27 -73.81
CA ARG A 36 -19.48 94.18 -72.88
C ARG A 36 -20.04 94.13 -71.46
N VAL A 37 -21.34 93.93 -71.30
CA VAL A 37 -22.01 93.86 -69.98
C VAL A 37 -22.07 92.43 -69.44
N MET A 38 -22.27 91.40 -70.29
CA MET A 38 -22.43 89.99 -69.90
C MET A 38 -21.77 89.01 -70.88
N GLY A 39 -20.54 89.28 -71.32
CA GLY A 39 -19.77 88.34 -72.14
C GLY A 39 -19.31 87.12 -71.34
N VAL A 40 -19.93 85.96 -71.56
CA VAL A 40 -19.58 84.71 -70.88
C VAL A 40 -19.33 83.61 -71.92
N ASP A 41 -18.19 82.93 -71.82
CA ASP A 41 -17.89 81.76 -72.65
C ASP A 41 -18.56 80.51 -72.07
N VAL A 42 -19.78 80.23 -72.55
CA VAL A 42 -20.60 79.10 -72.12
C VAL A 42 -19.94 77.75 -72.44
N GLN A 43 -19.19 77.64 -73.54
CA GLN A 43 -18.53 76.40 -73.93
C GLN A 43 -17.34 76.08 -73.03
N ALA A 44 -16.55 77.10 -72.67
CA ALA A 44 -15.47 76.96 -71.70
C ALA A 44 -16.01 76.62 -70.30
N LEU A 45 -17.09 77.27 -69.85
CA LEU A 45 -17.74 76.95 -68.57
C LEU A 45 -18.32 75.54 -68.54
N ASN A 46 -18.99 75.10 -69.60
CA ASN A 46 -19.51 73.73 -69.69
C ASN A 46 -18.38 72.69 -69.65
N SER A 47 -17.25 72.98 -70.31
CA SER A 47 -16.06 72.13 -70.27
C SER A 47 -15.42 72.09 -68.88
N GLN A 48 -15.37 73.23 -68.16
CA GLN A 48 -14.90 73.30 -66.77
C GLN A 48 -15.83 72.53 -65.80
N VAL A 49 -17.15 72.63 -65.98
CA VAL A 49 -18.13 71.87 -65.17
C VAL A 49 -18.01 70.37 -65.44
N ALA A 50 -17.89 69.96 -66.70
CA ALA A 50 -17.68 68.56 -67.06
C ALA A 50 -16.38 68.01 -66.47
N GLU A 51 -15.29 68.77 -66.55
CA GLU A 51 -14.01 68.42 -65.94
C GLU A 51 -14.08 68.31 -64.42
N ARG A 52 -14.75 69.25 -63.76
CA ARG A 52 -14.99 69.19 -62.30
C ARG A 52 -15.78 67.93 -61.92
N LYS A 53 -16.85 67.62 -62.64
CA LYS A 53 -17.65 66.39 -62.41
C LYS A 53 -16.82 65.12 -62.60
N ARG A 54 -15.94 65.07 -63.62
CA ARG A 54 -15.01 63.93 -63.80
C ARG A 54 -14.05 63.80 -62.63
N ARG A 55 -13.49 64.91 -62.14
CA ARG A 55 -12.59 64.90 -60.97
C ARG A 55 -13.32 64.44 -59.71
N GLU A 56 -14.50 64.98 -59.44
CA GLU A 56 -15.32 64.56 -58.29
C GLU A 56 -15.70 63.08 -58.37
N ALA A 57 -16.07 62.57 -59.55
CA ALA A 57 -16.37 61.15 -59.74
C ALA A 57 -15.12 60.26 -59.56
N ALA A 58 -13.96 60.71 -60.05
CA ALA A 58 -12.70 59.99 -59.86
C ALA A 58 -12.27 59.97 -58.38
N GLU A 59 -12.39 61.07 -57.65
CA GLU A 59 -12.10 61.13 -56.21
C GLU A 59 -13.06 60.24 -55.41
N LYS A 60 -14.38 60.28 -55.69
CA LYS A 60 -15.34 59.36 -55.06
C LYS A 60 -15.03 57.89 -55.34
N SER A 61 -14.61 57.57 -56.57
CA SER A 61 -14.22 56.19 -56.91
C SER A 61 -12.95 55.75 -56.19
N LYS A 62 -11.98 56.67 -55.99
CA LYS A 62 -10.78 56.39 -55.20
C LYS A 62 -11.13 56.18 -53.74
N GLU A 63 -11.93 57.06 -53.16
CA GLU A 63 -12.38 56.98 -51.77
C GLU A 63 -13.10 55.66 -51.50
N ALA A 64 -14.07 55.29 -52.36
CA ALA A 64 -14.76 54.00 -52.26
C ALA A 64 -13.81 52.79 -52.39
N ALA A 65 -12.76 52.88 -53.21
CA ALA A 65 -11.76 51.81 -53.32
C ALA A 65 -10.88 51.72 -52.07
N TYR A 66 -10.50 52.86 -51.47
CA TYR A 66 -9.77 52.88 -50.20
C TYR A 66 -10.61 52.34 -49.04
N ASP A 67 -11.89 52.72 -48.97
CA ASP A 67 -12.82 52.21 -47.96
C ASP A 67 -12.99 50.69 -48.08
N ALA A 68 -13.21 50.19 -49.29
CA ALA A 68 -13.31 48.74 -49.54
C ALA A 68 -12.03 47.99 -49.16
N LEU A 69 -10.86 48.55 -49.45
CA LEU A 69 -9.57 47.97 -49.06
C LEU A 69 -9.38 47.99 -47.54
N SER A 70 -9.78 49.09 -46.87
CA SER A 70 -9.73 49.23 -45.42
C SER A 70 -10.63 48.19 -44.73
N ASP A 71 -11.85 48.02 -45.23
CA ASP A 71 -12.78 47.00 -44.73
C ASP A 71 -12.24 45.59 -44.95
N GLN A 72 -11.67 45.30 -46.12
CA GLN A 72 -11.04 44.01 -46.39
C GLN A 72 -9.86 43.73 -45.44
N LEU A 73 -9.03 44.74 -45.18
CA LEU A 73 -7.91 44.62 -44.24
C LEU A 73 -8.41 44.38 -42.81
N ARG A 74 -9.44 45.09 -42.37
CA ARG A 74 -10.05 44.89 -41.06
C ARG A 74 -10.60 43.47 -40.91
N LEU A 75 -11.36 42.99 -41.89
CA LEU A 75 -11.89 41.63 -41.89
C LEU A 75 -10.78 40.57 -41.87
N ALA A 76 -9.69 40.79 -42.62
CA ALA A 76 -8.53 39.89 -42.61
C ALA A 76 -7.84 39.86 -41.24
N MET A 77 -7.69 41.02 -40.59
CA MET A 77 -7.11 41.11 -39.24
C MET A 77 -8.00 40.44 -38.18
N ASP A 78 -9.32 40.63 -38.25
CA ASP A 78 -10.28 39.97 -37.35
C ASP A 78 -10.27 38.44 -37.56
N ALA A 79 -10.21 37.98 -38.81
CA ALA A 79 -10.07 36.56 -39.13
C ALA A 79 -8.76 35.97 -38.58
N GLN A 80 -7.64 36.70 -38.69
CA GLN A 80 -6.36 36.27 -38.13
C GLN A 80 -6.39 36.26 -36.59
N ALA A 81 -6.96 37.28 -35.96
CA ALA A 81 -7.09 37.38 -34.51
C ALA A 81 -7.93 36.22 -33.95
N THR A 82 -9.07 35.92 -34.57
CA THR A 82 -9.93 34.80 -34.17
C THR A 82 -9.25 33.45 -34.37
N HIS A 83 -8.48 33.27 -35.46
CA HIS A 83 -7.71 32.05 -35.68
C HIS A 83 -6.64 31.84 -34.59
N LEU A 84 -5.87 32.88 -34.27
CA LEU A 84 -4.86 32.82 -33.21
C LEU A 84 -5.48 32.56 -31.83
N ALA A 85 -6.63 33.16 -31.53
CA ALA A 85 -7.36 32.92 -30.28
C ALA A 85 -7.81 31.46 -30.16
N ARG A 86 -8.34 30.87 -31.24
CA ARG A 86 -8.73 29.44 -31.28
C ARG A 86 -7.54 28.51 -31.06
N LEU A 87 -6.40 28.79 -31.70
CA LEU A 87 -5.18 27.98 -31.52
C LEU A 87 -4.68 28.04 -30.08
N LYS A 88 -4.61 29.24 -29.48
CA LYS A 88 -4.21 29.41 -28.08
C LYS A 88 -5.11 28.64 -27.13
N GLU A 89 -6.42 28.73 -27.32
CA GLU A 89 -7.38 28.02 -26.47
C GLU A 89 -7.25 26.50 -26.64
N SER A 90 -7.07 26.02 -27.87
CA SER A 90 -6.83 24.60 -28.13
C SER A 90 -5.57 24.09 -27.43
N CYS A 91 -4.45 24.84 -27.50
CA CYS A 91 -3.22 24.51 -26.78
C CYS A 91 -3.44 24.51 -25.25
N ARG A 92 -4.14 25.51 -24.72
CA ARG A 92 -4.44 25.61 -23.29
C ARG A 92 -5.23 24.39 -22.80
N VAL A 93 -6.30 24.03 -23.51
CA VAL A 93 -7.12 22.85 -23.20
C VAL A 93 -6.28 21.57 -23.29
N ALA A 94 -5.48 21.40 -24.34
CA ALA A 94 -4.61 20.24 -24.49
C ALA A 94 -3.61 20.10 -23.34
N MET A 95 -2.98 21.20 -22.92
CA MET A 95 -2.07 21.22 -21.76
C MET A 95 -2.82 20.87 -20.46
N MET A 96 -4.01 21.43 -20.24
CA MET A 96 -4.82 21.11 -19.06
C MET A 96 -5.23 19.63 -19.02
N CYS A 97 -5.66 19.07 -20.15
CA CYS A 97 -5.99 17.66 -20.26
C CYS A 97 -4.76 16.77 -19.99
N ALA A 98 -3.60 17.11 -20.55
CA ALA A 98 -2.35 16.38 -20.31
C ALA A 98 -1.95 16.40 -18.83
N MET A 99 -2.01 17.57 -18.17
CA MET A 99 -1.74 17.69 -16.73
C MET A 99 -2.75 16.90 -15.89
N ALA A 100 -4.04 16.96 -16.21
CA ALA A 100 -5.06 16.20 -15.50
C ALA A 100 -4.84 14.68 -15.62
N ASN A 101 -4.45 14.21 -16.80
CA ASN A 101 -4.13 12.80 -17.04
C ASN A 101 -2.86 12.37 -16.28
N ALA A 102 -1.82 13.21 -16.26
CA ALA A 102 -0.61 12.95 -15.48
C ALA A 102 -0.91 12.89 -13.97
N ASN A 103 -1.71 13.83 -13.45
CA ASN A 103 -2.11 13.85 -12.04
C ASN A 103 -2.94 12.60 -11.68
N LYS A 104 -3.86 12.17 -12.55
CA LYS A 104 -4.62 10.92 -12.37
C LYS A 104 -3.70 9.70 -12.36
N ALA A 105 -2.76 9.61 -13.29
CA ALA A 105 -1.80 8.52 -13.36
C ALA A 105 -0.88 8.49 -12.12
N GLN A 106 -0.44 9.66 -11.64
CA GLN A 106 0.34 9.79 -10.43
C GLN A 106 -0.44 9.34 -9.18
N ALA A 107 -1.71 9.74 -9.06
CA ALA A 107 -2.59 9.31 -7.96
C ALA A 107 -2.84 7.80 -7.98
N ALA A 108 -3.03 7.21 -9.17
CA ALA A 108 -3.15 5.77 -9.34
C ALA A 108 -1.85 5.03 -8.96
N ALA A 109 -0.68 5.56 -9.35
CA ALA A 109 0.60 4.98 -8.98
C ALA A 109 0.86 5.07 -7.46
N GLN A 110 0.52 6.20 -6.83
CA GLN A 110 0.66 6.38 -5.39
C GLN A 110 -0.28 5.46 -4.60
N SER A 111 -1.55 5.37 -4.98
CA SER A 111 -2.50 4.44 -4.34
C SER A 111 -2.09 2.98 -4.52
N GLY A 112 -1.55 2.62 -5.70
CA GLY A 112 -0.94 1.31 -5.95
C GLY A 112 0.22 1.00 -5.01
N ARG A 113 1.15 1.95 -4.81
CA ARG A 113 2.27 1.81 -3.85
C ARG A 113 1.77 1.60 -2.43
N GLN A 114 0.85 2.43 -1.95
CA GLN A 114 0.29 2.31 -0.61
C GLN A 114 -0.40 0.94 -0.40
N ARG A 115 -1.10 0.43 -1.43
CA ARG A 115 -1.70 -0.91 -1.36
C ARG A 115 -0.65 -2.00 -1.24
N CYS A 116 0.44 -1.91 -2.01
CA CYS A 116 1.57 -2.84 -1.92
C CYS A 116 2.27 -2.77 -0.55
N GLU A 117 2.47 -1.57 -0.01
CA GLU A 117 3.05 -1.35 1.32
C GLU A 117 2.17 -1.98 2.40
N ARG A 118 0.86 -1.69 2.42
CA ARG A 118 -0.07 -2.32 3.37
C ARG A 118 -0.06 -3.85 3.28
N GLN A 119 0.01 -4.42 2.07
CA GLN A 119 0.13 -5.87 1.91
C GLN A 119 1.46 -6.42 2.47
N ARG A 120 2.56 -5.69 2.29
CA ARG A 120 3.86 -6.07 2.85
C ARG A 120 3.84 -6.01 4.37
N GLU A 121 3.27 -4.95 4.94
CA GLU A 121 3.06 -4.81 6.39
C GLU A 121 2.20 -5.94 6.94
N GLN A 122 1.05 -6.24 6.32
CA GLN A 122 0.21 -7.36 6.73
C GLN A 122 0.95 -8.69 6.69
N LYS A 123 1.76 -8.94 5.65
CA LYS A 123 2.59 -10.16 5.57
C LYS A 123 3.65 -10.20 6.66
N ALA A 124 4.31 -9.08 6.95
CA ALA A 124 5.30 -8.97 8.01
C ALA A 124 4.66 -9.22 9.38
N ASN A 125 3.52 -8.58 9.66
CA ASN A 125 2.76 -8.76 10.90
C ASN A 125 2.32 -10.22 11.07
N LEU A 126 1.81 -10.86 10.02
CA LEU A 126 1.42 -12.28 10.08
C LEU A 126 2.63 -13.19 10.30
N ALA A 127 3.77 -12.91 9.67
CA ALA A 127 4.99 -13.65 9.89
C ALA A 127 5.50 -13.49 11.33
N GLU A 128 5.44 -12.28 11.88
CA GLU A 128 5.79 -12.00 13.28
C GLU A 128 4.87 -12.75 14.25
N ILE A 129 3.55 -12.66 14.07
CA ILE A 129 2.57 -13.40 14.87
C ILE A 129 2.86 -14.90 14.82
N LYS A 130 3.10 -15.43 13.62
CA LYS A 130 3.43 -16.84 13.45
C LYS A 130 4.70 -17.20 14.21
N ASN A 131 5.78 -16.42 14.04
CA ASN A 131 7.05 -16.65 14.71
C ASN A 131 6.91 -16.62 16.23
N GLN A 132 6.17 -15.66 16.78
CA GLN A 132 5.88 -15.57 18.21
C GLN A 132 5.07 -16.80 18.66
N SER A 133 4.01 -17.16 17.94
CA SER A 133 3.16 -18.32 18.28
C SER A 133 3.93 -19.65 18.26
N THR A 134 4.93 -19.78 17.39
CA THR A 134 5.80 -20.96 17.29
C THR A 134 7.06 -20.85 18.13
N SER A 135 7.26 -19.75 18.84
CA SER A 135 8.45 -19.53 19.67
C SER A 135 8.47 -20.53 20.82
N ASP A 136 9.67 -20.94 21.23
CA ASP A 136 9.89 -21.82 22.37
C ASP A 136 9.32 -21.27 23.68
N LEU A 137 9.20 -19.94 23.78
CA LEU A 137 8.60 -19.27 24.94
C LEU A 137 7.10 -19.55 25.04
N LEU A 138 6.34 -19.34 23.96
CA LEU A 138 4.88 -19.49 23.97
C LEU A 138 4.42 -20.95 23.82
N THR A 139 5.20 -21.79 23.13
CA THR A 139 4.94 -23.24 23.02
C THR A 139 5.38 -24.03 24.24
N GLU A 140 6.06 -23.36 25.17
CA GLU A 140 6.67 -23.93 26.35
C GLU A 140 7.57 -25.16 26.08
N ASN A 141 8.24 -25.21 24.93
CA ASN A 141 9.04 -26.35 24.49
C ASN A 141 9.98 -26.92 25.61
N PRO A 142 9.82 -28.19 26.05
CA PRO A 142 10.63 -28.78 27.11
C PRO A 142 12.07 -29.07 26.68
N GLN A 143 12.35 -29.13 25.37
CA GLN A 143 13.70 -29.39 24.86
C GLN A 143 14.69 -28.26 25.18
N VAL A 144 14.20 -27.04 25.41
CA VAL A 144 15.01 -25.89 25.81
C VAL A 144 15.76 -26.14 27.13
N ALA A 145 15.23 -27.03 27.98
CA ALA A 145 15.86 -27.39 29.24
C ALA A 145 17.06 -28.33 29.06
N GLN A 146 17.26 -28.96 27.90
CA GLN A 146 18.34 -29.91 27.69
C GLN A 146 19.70 -29.21 27.55
N HIS A 147 20.72 -29.74 28.23
CA HIS A 147 22.07 -29.20 28.15
C HIS A 147 22.76 -29.66 26.84
N ARG A 148 23.25 -28.70 26.04
CA ARG A 148 23.79 -28.94 24.68
C ARG A 148 24.87 -30.03 24.58
N THR A 149 25.79 -30.07 25.54
CA THR A 149 26.93 -31.01 25.53
C THR A 149 26.76 -32.18 26.50
N ALA A 150 25.73 -32.16 27.35
CA ALA A 150 25.56 -33.16 28.42
C ALA A 150 24.09 -33.57 28.48
N PRO A 151 23.63 -34.54 27.66
CA PRO A 151 22.21 -34.87 27.52
C PRO A 151 21.51 -35.28 28.83
N HIS A 152 22.27 -35.80 29.80
CA HIS A 152 21.77 -36.18 31.12
C HIS A 152 21.58 -34.99 32.08
N ARG A 153 22.12 -33.81 31.75
CA ARG A 153 21.96 -32.59 32.54
C ARG A 153 20.88 -31.70 31.97
N VAL A 154 20.22 -31.00 32.87
CA VAL A 154 19.17 -30.05 32.57
C VAL A 154 19.60 -28.68 33.04
N LEU A 155 19.29 -27.65 32.25
CA LEU A 155 19.50 -26.25 32.59
C LEU A 155 18.53 -25.84 33.72
N PRO A 156 19.04 -25.43 34.89
CA PRO A 156 18.19 -25.15 36.06
C PRO A 156 17.11 -24.09 35.82
N TYR A 157 17.45 -23.04 35.07
CA TYR A 157 16.58 -21.89 34.81
C TYR A 157 15.51 -22.15 33.72
N CYS A 158 15.59 -23.26 33.00
CA CYS A 158 14.61 -23.65 31.98
C CYS A 158 13.86 -24.93 32.35
N TRP A 159 14.00 -25.42 33.58
CA TRP A 159 13.34 -26.65 34.02
C TRP A 159 11.83 -26.44 34.21
N LYS A 160 11.03 -27.27 33.54
CA LYS A 160 9.56 -27.23 33.56
C LYS A 160 8.92 -28.48 34.18
N GLY A 161 9.71 -29.27 34.90
CA GLY A 161 9.29 -30.53 35.51
C GLY A 161 9.67 -31.76 34.69
N MET A 162 9.35 -32.94 35.25
CA MET A 162 9.68 -34.25 34.65
C MET A 162 8.85 -34.54 33.42
N THR A 163 9.43 -35.29 32.47
CA THR A 163 8.71 -35.72 31.28
C THR A 163 7.61 -36.74 31.63
N PRO A 164 6.55 -36.85 30.80
CA PRO A 164 5.50 -37.85 31.00
C PRO A 164 6.06 -39.27 31.11
N GLU A 165 7.09 -39.60 30.35
CA GLU A 165 7.75 -40.92 30.33
C GLU A 165 8.48 -41.19 31.65
N GLN A 166 9.22 -40.20 32.17
CA GLN A 166 9.89 -40.32 33.48
C GLN A 166 8.87 -40.54 34.60
N ARG A 167 7.76 -39.80 34.59
CA ARG A 167 6.68 -39.97 35.57
C ARG A 167 6.00 -41.33 35.46
N ALA A 168 5.81 -41.84 34.25
CA ALA A 168 5.25 -43.17 34.02
C ALA A 168 6.19 -44.27 34.55
N ALA A 169 7.49 -44.14 34.34
CA ALA A 169 8.48 -45.06 34.89
C ALA A 169 8.46 -45.10 36.42
N ILE A 170 8.38 -43.94 37.08
CA ILE A 170 8.25 -43.86 38.54
C ILE A 170 6.98 -44.57 39.02
N ARG A 171 5.84 -44.35 38.36
CA ARG A 171 4.58 -45.01 38.74
C ARG A 171 4.65 -46.53 38.60
N LYS A 172 5.28 -47.02 37.53
CA LYS A 172 5.50 -48.45 37.32
C LYS A 172 6.38 -49.04 38.43
N GLU A 173 7.44 -48.35 38.80
CA GLU A 173 8.32 -48.78 39.90
C GLU A 173 7.57 -48.80 41.24
N GLN A 174 6.74 -47.78 41.52
CA GLN A 174 5.90 -47.75 42.71
C GLN A 174 4.90 -48.91 42.76
N GLU A 175 4.35 -49.33 41.62
CA GLU A 175 3.49 -50.50 41.53
C GLU A 175 4.23 -51.78 41.93
N VAL A 176 5.42 -51.98 41.37
CA VAL A 176 6.29 -53.12 41.73
C VAL A 176 6.59 -53.11 43.23
N GLN A 177 7.01 -51.98 43.79
CA GLN A 177 7.29 -51.85 45.22
C GLN A 177 6.08 -52.18 46.10
N ARG A 178 4.85 -51.81 45.70
CA ARG A 178 3.64 -52.17 46.43
C ARG A 178 3.43 -53.68 46.45
N PHE A 179 3.57 -54.34 45.30
CA PHE A 179 3.43 -55.78 45.19
C PHE A 179 4.49 -56.51 46.02
N GLU A 180 5.75 -56.09 45.93
CA GLU A 180 6.84 -56.66 46.75
C GLU A 180 6.56 -56.51 48.25
N LYS A 181 6.11 -55.32 48.68
CA LYS A 181 5.81 -55.06 50.09
C LYS A 181 4.59 -55.83 50.60
N GLU A 182 3.64 -56.13 49.73
CA GLU A 182 2.49 -56.99 50.05
C GLU A 182 2.92 -58.45 50.18
N ALA A 183 3.73 -58.96 49.25
CA ALA A 183 4.29 -60.30 49.31
C ALA A 183 5.14 -60.51 50.58
N GLN A 184 5.98 -59.52 50.95
CA GLN A 184 6.73 -59.56 52.22
C GLN A 184 5.80 -59.66 53.43
N ARG A 185 4.74 -58.85 53.48
CA ARG A 185 3.76 -58.90 54.59
C ARG A 185 3.03 -60.24 54.66
N GLN A 186 2.77 -60.88 53.51
CA GLN A 186 2.17 -62.21 53.49
C GLN A 186 3.15 -63.28 54.00
N ALA A 187 4.42 -63.21 53.60
CA ALA A 187 5.46 -64.12 54.08
C ALA A 187 5.72 -63.96 55.59
N GLU A 188 5.78 -62.73 56.10
CA GLU A 188 5.92 -62.45 57.53
C GLU A 188 4.75 -63.04 58.34
N LYS A 189 3.51 -62.89 57.84
CA LYS A 189 2.33 -63.49 58.46
C LYS A 189 2.41 -65.02 58.46
N ALA A 190 2.86 -65.64 57.38
CA ALA A 190 3.03 -67.09 57.30
C ALA A 190 4.05 -67.58 58.35
N LEU A 191 5.20 -66.91 58.44
CA LEU A 191 6.22 -67.24 59.43
C LEU A 191 5.73 -67.05 60.88
N ASP A 192 4.99 -65.97 61.16
CA ASP A 192 4.38 -65.76 62.48
C ASP A 192 3.37 -66.87 62.83
N THR A 193 2.57 -67.34 61.85
CA THR A 193 1.66 -68.48 62.07
C THR A 193 2.40 -69.80 62.30
N GLU A 194 3.52 -70.02 61.62
CA GLU A 194 4.37 -71.19 61.84
C GLU A 194 4.97 -71.16 63.25
N TRP A 195 5.53 -70.03 63.67
CA TRP A 195 6.06 -69.85 65.03
C TRP A 195 5.01 -70.05 66.11
N LYS A 196 3.79 -69.53 65.91
CA LYS A 196 2.66 -69.77 66.82
C LYS A 196 2.33 -71.25 66.91
N SER A 197 2.27 -71.94 65.77
CA SER A 197 1.97 -73.37 65.71
C SER A 197 3.05 -74.21 66.42
N GLN A 198 4.33 -73.88 66.18
CA GLN A 198 5.44 -74.52 66.89
C GLN A 198 5.37 -74.27 68.39
N THR A 199 5.11 -73.03 68.80
CA THR A 199 4.96 -72.67 70.22
C THR A 199 3.86 -73.50 70.88
N MET A 200 2.68 -73.62 70.23
CA MET A 200 1.58 -74.45 70.73
C MET A 200 1.97 -75.93 70.84
N SER A 201 2.65 -76.48 69.83
CA SER A 201 3.11 -77.88 69.86
C SER A 201 4.14 -78.11 70.96
N THR A 202 5.09 -77.20 71.16
CA THR A 202 6.07 -77.29 72.25
C THR A 202 5.41 -77.17 73.63
N ALA A 203 4.42 -76.29 73.79
CA ALA A 203 3.67 -76.13 75.03
C ALA A 203 2.86 -77.40 75.35
N GLN A 204 2.24 -78.02 74.34
CA GLN A 204 1.57 -79.31 74.49
C GLN A 204 2.56 -80.40 74.92
N ALA A 205 3.71 -80.52 74.26
CA ALA A 205 4.74 -81.48 74.62
C ALA A 205 5.29 -81.26 76.05
N MET A 206 5.43 -80.01 76.51
CA MET A 206 5.82 -79.73 77.89
C MET A 206 4.74 -80.15 78.89
N LEU A 207 3.46 -79.92 78.61
CA LEU A 207 2.36 -80.37 79.46
C LEU A 207 2.33 -81.90 79.56
N GLU A 208 2.52 -82.60 78.43
CA GLU A 208 2.61 -84.06 78.41
C GLU A 208 3.80 -84.57 79.24
N LEU A 209 4.96 -83.91 79.16
CA LEU A 209 6.12 -84.24 79.99
C LEU A 209 5.86 -83.99 81.48
N GLU A 210 5.26 -82.85 81.84
CA GLU A 210 4.87 -82.57 83.23
C GLU A 210 3.88 -83.62 83.77
N GLU A 211 2.93 -84.07 82.95
CA GLU A 211 2.02 -85.14 83.31
C GLU A 211 2.76 -86.46 83.54
N GLN A 212 3.68 -86.85 82.64
CA GLN A 212 4.53 -88.03 82.80
C GLN A 212 5.39 -87.95 84.08
N GLU A 213 5.97 -86.79 84.38
CA GLU A 213 6.73 -86.57 85.62
C GLU A 213 5.86 -86.74 86.87
N ARG A 214 4.65 -86.18 86.86
CA ARG A 214 3.68 -86.35 87.97
C ARG A 214 3.30 -87.81 88.15
N GLU A 215 3.05 -88.53 87.06
CA GLU A 215 2.73 -89.96 87.09
C GLU A 215 3.88 -90.78 87.67
N LEU A 216 5.12 -90.55 87.21
CA LEU A 216 6.32 -91.20 87.73
C LEU A 216 6.54 -90.89 89.21
N CYS A 217 6.40 -89.63 89.62
CA CYS A 217 6.50 -89.24 91.03
C CYS A 217 5.45 -89.95 91.89
N ALA A 218 4.21 -90.04 91.41
CA ALA A 218 3.15 -90.77 92.10
C ALA A 218 3.46 -92.29 92.19
N GLN A 219 4.05 -92.88 91.14
CA GLN A 219 4.51 -94.27 91.18
C GLN A 219 5.64 -94.46 92.21
N PHE A 220 6.66 -93.59 92.23
CA PHE A 220 7.73 -93.63 93.23
C PHE A 220 7.21 -93.46 94.66
N GLN A 221 6.29 -92.52 94.89
CA GLN A 221 5.67 -92.31 96.20
C GLN A 221 4.86 -93.53 96.65
N ARG A 222 4.10 -94.15 95.75
CA ARG A 222 3.40 -95.41 96.05
C ARG A 222 4.40 -96.52 96.41
N GLY A 223 5.48 -96.67 95.62
CA GLY A 223 6.53 -97.66 95.87
C GLY A 223 7.25 -97.46 97.21
N LEU A 224 7.66 -96.22 97.52
CA LEU A 224 8.24 -95.84 98.82
C LEU A 224 7.25 -96.07 99.97
N GLY A 225 5.96 -95.78 99.76
CA GLY A 225 4.91 -96.05 100.73
C GLY A 225 4.79 -97.55 101.06
N SER A 226 4.78 -98.41 100.04
CA SER A 226 4.78 -99.87 100.21
C SER A 226 6.06 -100.37 100.90
N PHE A 227 7.23 -99.86 100.51
CA PHE A 227 8.50 -100.21 101.14
C PHE A 227 8.56 -99.79 102.62
N ASN A 228 8.13 -98.58 102.95
CA ASN A 228 8.05 -98.10 104.33
C ASN A 228 7.05 -98.92 105.17
N GLN A 229 5.95 -99.38 104.58
CA GLN A 229 5.02 -100.29 105.25
C GLN A 229 5.67 -101.64 105.58
N GLN A 230 6.44 -102.21 104.64
CA GLN A 230 7.22 -103.43 104.89
C GLN A 230 8.26 -103.21 106.00
N LEU A 231 9.03 -102.12 105.93
CA LEU A 231 10.02 -101.78 106.95
C LEU A 231 9.39 -101.59 108.34
N ALA A 232 8.21 -100.98 108.42
CA ALA A 232 7.47 -100.80 109.67
C ALA A 232 6.92 -102.12 110.23
N GLN A 233 6.58 -103.09 109.37
CA GLN A 233 6.21 -104.44 109.80
C GLN A 233 7.43 -105.19 110.35
N GLU A 234 8.59 -105.07 109.67
CA GLU A 234 9.86 -105.67 110.13
C GLU A 234 10.34 -105.08 111.46
N GLN A 235 10.24 -103.76 111.66
CA GLN A 235 10.59 -103.10 112.92
C GLN A 235 9.65 -103.43 114.09
N LYS A 236 8.38 -103.80 113.82
CA LYS A 236 7.43 -104.29 114.84
C LYS A 236 7.62 -105.76 115.18
N ALA A 237 8.36 -106.51 114.36
CA ALA A 237 8.68 -107.91 114.55
C ALA A 237 10.00 -108.13 115.33
N GLN A 238 10.70 -107.05 115.69
CA GLN A 238 11.80 -107.01 116.67
C GLN A 238 11.27 -106.62 118.05
#